data_AF-A0A972J0S7-F1
#
_entry.id   AF-A0A972J0S7-F1
#
_cell.length_a   1.000
_cell.length_b   1.000
_cell.length_c   1.000
_cell.angle_alpha   90.00
_cell.angle_beta   90.00
_cell.angle_gamma   90.00
#
_symmetry.space_group_name_H-M   'P 1'
#
loop_
_entity.id
_entity.type
_entity.pdbx_description
1 polymer ?
#
loop_
_entity_poly.entity_id
_entity_poly.type
_entity_poly.pdbx_seq_one_letter_code
_entity_poly.pdbx_strand_id
1 'polypeptide(L)'
;MTGSKISNVLRVIVSLWVGLSVLLGTVSPVAARSGTDGTFMLTLNNDDVDQAIKALAEQPLTSTPLRLRRLAVETLRPVANAQGGQNTLPLALVNRIAEDNAAYFFDEGRITQVAVLSHDRELVRRLMALLKDKRVSSETKPIYLQGLLHLVLADRHMAELAVQDARIIIAGARQAGSLNQSDVYQAEAHWNTAELRLRNGLEALRRGDADSAVQHFEKAWEFSARVQAIWSLTYDGDFDRDGVVDVVEMRLGSSPFAADTDNDGLSDAYELNFLVPHTLPNTADTDNDGLLDGDEDLDEDGLTNLSEQQNGTDPLVSEMTDGGEISSGSASPSVNDMGKGGLADGSEGRLGNAPSVGKIAVRYFREPPLRLLKCRKNQLLNLHLFQHPCLR
;
A
#
# COMPACT_ATOMS: atom_id res chain seq x y z
N MET A 1 -58.22 4.05 1.22
CA MET A 1 -57.68 3.54 2.51
C MET A 1 -57.17 2.13 2.22
N THR A 2 -55.85 2.00 1.99
CA THR A 2 -54.89 1.25 2.84
C THR A 2 -55.15 -0.26 2.85
N GLY A 3 -54.21 -1.15 2.55
CA GLY A 3 -52.78 -1.01 2.32
C GLY A 3 -52.09 -2.36 2.51
N SER A 4 -51.08 -2.61 1.66
CA SER A 4 -49.74 -3.16 1.96
C SER A 4 -49.59 -4.44 2.80
N LYS A 5 -48.89 -5.44 2.23
CA LYS A 5 -47.62 -6.01 2.76
C LYS A 5 -47.25 -7.35 2.08
N ILE A 6 -46.60 -7.34 0.91
CA ILE A 6 -45.63 -8.39 0.48
C ILE A 6 -44.60 -7.83 -0.53
N SER A 7 -43.88 -6.74 -0.22
CA SER A 7 -42.67 -6.37 -0.97
C SER A 7 -41.76 -5.47 -0.13
N ASN A 8 -40.92 -6.10 0.70
CA ASN A 8 -39.94 -5.39 1.53
C ASN A 8 -38.54 -6.06 1.54
N VAL A 9 -38.26 -7.00 0.63
CA VAL A 9 -36.91 -7.61 0.53
C VAL A 9 -36.15 -7.12 -0.72
N LEU A 10 -36.83 -6.54 -1.71
CA LEU A 10 -36.20 -6.01 -2.94
C LEU A 10 -35.93 -4.49 -2.93
N ARG A 11 -36.23 -3.79 -1.81
CA ARG A 11 -36.09 -2.33 -1.68
C ARG A 11 -34.82 -1.85 -0.98
N VAL A 12 -33.89 -2.74 -0.62
CA VAL A 12 -32.67 -2.35 0.12
C VAL A 12 -31.40 -2.31 -0.74
N ILE A 13 -31.38 -2.90 -1.95
CA ILE A 13 -30.16 -2.96 -2.76
C ILE A 13 -30.04 -1.81 -3.80
N VAL A 14 -31.11 -1.04 -4.03
CA VAL A 14 -31.11 0.07 -5.02
C VAL A 14 -31.14 1.46 -4.34
N SER A 15 -30.94 1.53 -3.02
CA SER A 15 -30.98 2.80 -2.27
C SER A 15 -29.69 3.13 -1.51
N LEU A 16 -28.61 2.39 -1.76
CA LEU A 16 -27.30 2.59 -1.11
C LEU A 16 -26.24 3.19 -2.02
N TRP A 17 -26.63 3.79 -3.16
CA TRP A 17 -25.73 4.55 -4.03
C TRP A 17 -26.32 5.87 -4.57
N VAL A 18 -27.36 6.41 -3.92
CA VAL A 18 -27.93 7.75 -4.21
C VAL A 18 -28.00 8.63 -2.95
N GLY A 19 -27.41 8.20 -1.83
CA GLY A 19 -27.49 8.88 -0.53
C GLY A 19 -26.20 9.52 -0.01
N LEU A 20 -25.13 9.56 -0.79
CA LEU A 20 -23.84 10.14 -0.36
C LEU A 20 -23.29 11.13 -1.42
N SER A 21 -24.13 12.07 -1.84
CA SER A 21 -23.75 13.12 -2.79
C SER A 21 -24.24 14.52 -2.39
N VAL A 22 -24.48 14.76 -1.09
CA VAL A 22 -24.96 16.07 -0.58
C VAL A 22 -23.96 16.76 0.36
N LEU A 23 -22.67 16.38 0.37
CA LEU A 23 -21.70 17.12 1.21
C LEU A 23 -20.32 17.42 0.61
N LEU A 24 -20.04 17.05 -0.65
CA LEU A 24 -18.83 17.48 -1.34
C LEU A 24 -19.21 17.80 -2.80
N GLY A 25 -18.98 19.05 -3.20
CA GLY A 25 -19.55 19.68 -4.39
C GLY A 25 -19.30 18.95 -5.72
N THR A 26 -20.40 18.74 -6.43
CA THR A 26 -20.58 18.77 -7.90
C THR A 26 -19.57 18.04 -8.79
N VAL A 27 -19.93 16.83 -9.21
CA VAL A 27 -20.05 16.46 -10.65
C VAL A 27 -21.26 15.52 -10.81
N SER A 28 -22.26 15.93 -11.60
CA SER A 28 -23.22 15.03 -12.22
C SER A 28 -22.78 14.79 -13.66
N PRO A 29 -22.98 13.58 -14.21
CA PRO A 29 -23.86 13.55 -15.37
C PRO A 29 -24.67 12.26 -15.44
N VAL A 30 -25.97 12.35 -15.18
CA VAL A 30 -26.96 11.53 -15.88
C VAL A 30 -28.17 12.42 -16.11
N ALA A 31 -28.24 13.05 -17.28
CA ALA A 31 -29.44 13.75 -17.70
C ALA A 31 -30.51 12.71 -18.05
N ALA A 32 -31.38 12.40 -17.10
CA ALA A 32 -32.59 11.63 -17.34
C ALA A 32 -33.51 12.42 -18.30
N ARG A 33 -33.75 11.90 -19.51
CA ARG A 33 -34.87 12.34 -20.36
C ARG A 33 -35.95 11.26 -20.33
N SER A 34 -37.16 11.63 -19.92
CA SER A 34 -38.29 10.70 -19.82
C SER A 34 -38.88 10.39 -21.20
N GLY A 35 -38.79 9.13 -21.62
CA GLY A 35 -39.67 8.55 -22.64
C GLY A 35 -40.94 7.98 -21.98
N THR A 36 -42.06 8.01 -22.70
CA THR A 36 -43.42 7.76 -22.18
C THR A 36 -43.74 6.31 -21.78
N ASP A 37 -42.81 5.36 -21.89
CA ASP A 37 -43.10 3.92 -21.72
C ASP A 37 -42.29 3.21 -20.61
N GLY A 38 -41.82 3.92 -19.58
CA GLY A 38 -41.43 3.28 -18.30
C GLY A 38 -40.22 2.32 -18.30
N THR A 39 -39.58 2.04 -19.44
CA THR A 39 -38.28 1.34 -19.53
C THR A 39 -37.14 2.36 -19.58
N PHE A 40 -36.51 2.61 -18.42
CA PHE A 40 -35.25 3.35 -18.34
C PHE A 40 -34.10 2.43 -18.74
N MET A 41 -33.79 2.36 -20.04
CA MET A 41 -32.50 1.86 -20.51
C MET A 41 -31.57 3.06 -20.67
N LEU A 42 -30.73 3.33 -19.67
CA LEU A 42 -29.63 4.28 -19.82
C LEU A 42 -28.64 3.69 -20.84
N THR A 43 -28.73 4.15 -22.08
CA THR A 43 -27.78 3.75 -23.13
C THR A 43 -26.46 4.45 -22.89
N LEU A 44 -25.45 3.69 -22.47
CA LEU A 44 -24.08 4.19 -22.31
C LEU A 44 -23.56 4.77 -23.64
N ASN A 45 -23.23 6.05 -23.64
CA ASN A 45 -22.64 6.75 -24.78
C ASN A 45 -21.11 6.93 -24.59
N ASN A 46 -20.43 7.49 -25.61
CA ASN A 46 -18.99 7.68 -25.55
C ASN A 46 -18.57 8.75 -24.52
N ASP A 47 -19.37 9.80 -24.33
CA ASP A 47 -19.09 10.84 -23.34
C ASP A 47 -19.17 10.26 -21.92
N ASP A 48 -20.10 9.34 -21.66
CA ASP A 48 -20.22 8.65 -20.37
C ASP A 48 -18.96 7.83 -20.06
N VAL A 49 -18.41 7.13 -21.07
CA VAL A 49 -17.16 6.37 -20.95
C VAL A 49 -15.99 7.31 -20.66
N ASP A 50 -15.87 8.39 -21.43
CA ASP A 50 -14.78 9.37 -21.26
C ASP A 50 -14.84 10.04 -19.87
N GLN A 51 -16.03 10.40 -19.38
CA GLN A 51 -16.19 10.98 -18.04
C GLN A 51 -15.84 9.98 -16.93
N ALA A 52 -16.22 8.71 -17.09
CA ALA A 52 -15.87 7.66 -16.12
C ALA A 52 -14.36 7.44 -16.04
N ILE A 53 -13.64 7.45 -17.18
CA ILE A 53 -12.18 7.34 -17.22
C ILE A 53 -11.53 8.57 -16.57
N LYS A 54 -12.04 9.78 -16.84
CA LYS A 54 -11.53 11.02 -16.24
C LYS A 54 -11.59 11.02 -14.72
N ALA A 55 -12.69 10.51 -14.17
CA ALA A 55 -12.87 10.42 -12.72
C ALA A 55 -11.77 9.58 -12.03
N LEU A 56 -11.18 8.62 -12.74
CA LEU A 56 -10.09 7.79 -12.19
C LEU A 56 -8.84 8.59 -11.83
N ALA A 57 -8.61 9.77 -12.42
CA ALA A 57 -7.42 10.58 -12.13
C ALA A 57 -7.42 11.16 -10.71
N GLU A 58 -8.62 11.35 -10.13
CA GLU A 58 -8.83 12.00 -8.84
C GLU A 58 -9.46 11.05 -7.81
N GLN A 59 -9.82 9.84 -8.23
CA GLN A 59 -10.41 8.84 -7.36
C GLN A 59 -9.45 8.46 -6.21
N PRO A 60 -9.92 8.42 -4.95
CA PRO A 60 -9.15 7.90 -3.82
C PRO A 60 -8.84 6.41 -3.96
N LEU A 61 -7.61 6.01 -3.63
CA LEU A 61 -7.11 4.64 -3.74
C LEU A 61 -7.39 3.82 -2.47
N THR A 62 -8.66 3.48 -2.26
CA THR A 62 -9.11 2.78 -1.04
C THR A 62 -9.01 1.25 -1.11
N SER A 63 -8.71 0.68 -2.28
CA SER A 63 -8.59 -0.77 -2.49
C SER A 63 -7.21 -1.13 -3.02
N THR A 64 -6.69 -2.27 -2.56
CA THR A 64 -5.40 -2.79 -3.02
C THR A 64 -5.44 -3.09 -4.51
N PRO A 65 -4.31 -2.93 -5.24
CA PRO A 65 -4.23 -3.27 -6.65
C PRO A 65 -4.69 -4.70 -6.97
N LEU A 66 -4.22 -5.69 -6.21
CA LEU A 66 -4.60 -7.09 -6.44
C LEU A 66 -6.11 -7.32 -6.28
N ARG A 67 -6.74 -6.65 -5.30
CA ARG A 67 -8.20 -6.71 -5.13
C ARG A 67 -8.95 -6.08 -6.30
N LEU A 68 -8.51 -4.92 -6.79
CA LEU A 68 -9.11 -4.27 -7.96
C LEU A 68 -9.01 -5.16 -9.20
N ARG A 69 -7.88 -5.83 -9.41
CA ARG A 69 -7.70 -6.77 -10.51
C ARG A 69 -8.59 -8.00 -10.40
N ARG A 70 -8.75 -8.56 -9.19
CA ARG A 70 -9.71 -9.65 -8.94
C ARG A 70 -11.13 -9.21 -9.28
N LEU A 71 -11.54 -8.01 -8.87
CA LEU A 71 -12.85 -7.43 -9.22
C LEU A 71 -13.01 -7.23 -10.74
N ALA A 72 -11.97 -6.80 -11.44
CA ALA A 72 -11.99 -6.70 -12.90
C ALA A 72 -12.24 -8.07 -13.55
N VAL A 73 -11.52 -9.10 -13.11
CA VAL A 73 -11.70 -10.48 -13.59
C VAL A 73 -13.10 -11.01 -13.29
N GLU A 74 -13.60 -10.85 -12.07
CA GLU A 74 -14.95 -11.28 -11.66
C GLU A 74 -16.05 -10.59 -12.48
N THR A 75 -15.87 -9.30 -12.77
CA THR A 75 -16.80 -8.50 -13.57
C THR A 75 -16.82 -8.95 -15.03
N LEU A 76 -15.65 -9.20 -15.61
CA LEU A 76 -15.50 -9.46 -17.05
C LEU A 76 -15.75 -10.92 -17.44
N ARG A 77 -15.49 -11.88 -16.53
CA ARG A 77 -15.57 -13.31 -16.83
C ARG A 77 -16.95 -13.77 -17.34
N PRO A 78 -18.10 -13.33 -16.80
CA PRO A 78 -19.42 -13.77 -17.26
C PRO A 78 -19.75 -13.37 -18.71
N VAL A 79 -19.10 -12.32 -19.23
CA VAL A 79 -19.34 -11.78 -20.59
C VAL A 79 -18.22 -12.12 -21.56
N ALA A 80 -17.20 -12.85 -21.10
CA ALA A 80 -16.08 -13.29 -21.93
C ALA A 80 -16.42 -14.57 -22.71
N ASN A 81 -15.87 -14.68 -23.92
CA ASN A 81 -16.16 -15.74 -24.88
C ASN A 81 -14.92 -16.59 -25.18
N ALA A 82 -15.06 -17.91 -25.12
CA ALA A 82 -13.98 -18.87 -25.36
C ALA A 82 -13.52 -18.93 -26.83
N GLN A 83 -14.41 -18.76 -27.80
CA GLN A 83 -14.09 -18.79 -29.23
C GLN A 83 -13.60 -17.44 -29.76
N GLY A 84 -13.67 -16.39 -28.96
CA GLY A 84 -13.38 -15.02 -29.39
C GLY A 84 -14.37 -14.54 -30.45
N GLY A 85 -13.96 -13.55 -31.24
CA GLY A 85 -14.80 -12.87 -32.22
C GLY A 85 -14.44 -11.40 -32.30
N GLN A 86 -14.87 -10.66 -33.33
CA GLN A 86 -14.52 -9.24 -33.45
C GLN A 86 -15.19 -8.38 -32.37
N ASN A 87 -16.38 -8.78 -31.88
CA ASN A 87 -17.23 -7.94 -31.03
C ASN A 87 -17.45 -8.55 -29.63
N THR A 88 -16.65 -9.56 -29.28
CA THR A 88 -16.74 -10.28 -28.00
C THR A 88 -15.44 -10.11 -27.23
N LEU A 89 -15.49 -10.16 -25.90
CA LEU A 89 -14.28 -10.17 -25.09
C LEU A 89 -13.65 -11.57 -25.10
N PRO A 90 -12.40 -11.77 -25.55
CA PRO A 90 -11.77 -13.09 -25.49
C PRO A 90 -11.51 -13.54 -24.04
N LEU A 91 -11.96 -14.75 -23.69
CA LEU A 91 -11.76 -15.32 -22.35
C LEU A 91 -10.27 -15.48 -21.99
N ALA A 92 -9.40 -15.73 -22.99
CA ALA A 92 -7.96 -15.85 -22.80
C ALA A 92 -7.32 -14.59 -22.20
N LEU A 93 -7.79 -13.39 -22.57
CA LEU A 93 -7.26 -12.14 -22.00
C LEU A 93 -7.65 -11.99 -20.53
N VAL A 94 -8.89 -12.34 -20.17
CA VAL A 94 -9.37 -12.28 -18.78
C VAL A 94 -8.67 -13.32 -17.90
N ASN A 95 -8.46 -14.53 -18.44
CA ASN A 95 -7.74 -15.59 -17.72
C ASN A 95 -6.29 -15.22 -17.47
N ARG A 96 -5.64 -14.55 -18.44
CA ARG A 96 -4.27 -14.07 -18.26
C ARG A 96 -4.12 -13.12 -17.07
N ILE A 97 -5.06 -12.18 -16.89
CA ILE A 97 -5.06 -11.30 -15.71
C ILE A 97 -5.17 -12.12 -14.41
N ALA A 98 -6.01 -13.16 -14.41
CA ALA A 98 -6.16 -14.04 -13.26
C ALA A 98 -4.89 -14.88 -12.96
N GLU A 99 -4.18 -15.29 -14.00
CA GLU A 99 -2.88 -16.00 -13.90
C GLU A 99 -1.81 -15.05 -13.35
N ASP A 100 -1.70 -13.83 -13.88
CA ASP A 100 -0.77 -12.80 -13.41
C ASP A 100 -0.99 -12.45 -11.94
N ASN A 101 -2.26 -12.34 -11.52
CA ASN A 101 -2.65 -12.11 -10.12
C ASN A 101 -2.12 -13.18 -9.16
N ALA A 102 -1.97 -14.42 -9.64
CA ALA A 102 -1.49 -15.54 -8.83
C ALA A 102 0.04 -15.69 -8.90
N ALA A 103 0.67 -15.27 -10.00
CA ALA A 103 2.07 -15.55 -10.28
C ALA A 103 3.02 -14.39 -9.92
N TYR A 104 2.59 -13.14 -10.07
CA TYR A 104 3.53 -12.01 -10.14
C TYR A 104 3.34 -10.94 -9.06
N PHE A 105 2.39 -11.12 -8.15
CA PHE A 105 2.24 -10.23 -6.99
C PHE A 105 3.12 -10.69 -5.83
N PHE A 106 3.92 -9.78 -5.30
CA PHE A 106 4.69 -10.00 -4.07
C PHE A 106 3.79 -9.84 -2.84
N ASP A 107 2.99 -8.77 -2.81
CA ASP A 107 1.99 -8.49 -1.81
C ASP A 107 0.67 -8.06 -2.48
N GLU A 108 -0.29 -7.49 -1.76
CA GLU A 108 -1.57 -7.07 -2.35
C GLU A 108 -1.46 -5.82 -3.26
N GLY A 109 -0.29 -5.18 -3.38
CA GLY A 109 -0.09 -3.98 -4.23
C GLY A 109 1.17 -3.93 -5.10
N ARG A 110 2.22 -4.69 -4.80
CA ARG A 110 3.48 -4.71 -5.53
C ARG A 110 3.60 -5.93 -6.42
N ILE A 111 4.06 -5.69 -7.64
CA ILE A 111 4.32 -6.73 -8.64
C ILE A 111 5.82 -6.95 -8.80
N THR A 112 6.19 -8.12 -9.31
CA THR A 112 7.58 -8.55 -9.55
C THR A 112 7.97 -8.57 -11.03
N GLN A 113 6.99 -8.42 -11.93
CA GLN A 113 7.18 -8.51 -13.37
C GLN A 113 6.40 -7.40 -14.08
N VAL A 114 7.07 -6.65 -14.96
CA VAL A 114 6.43 -5.60 -15.78
C VAL A 114 5.32 -6.15 -16.69
N ALA A 115 5.41 -7.43 -17.07
CA ALA A 115 4.48 -8.09 -17.97
C ALA A 115 3.02 -7.97 -17.52
N VAL A 116 2.76 -7.85 -16.21
CA VAL A 116 1.42 -7.59 -15.64
C VAL A 116 0.79 -6.37 -16.31
N LEU A 117 1.46 -5.21 -16.27
CA LEU A 117 0.95 -3.96 -16.86
C LEU A 117 0.88 -4.02 -18.39
N SER A 118 1.79 -4.75 -19.04
CA SER A 118 1.73 -4.96 -20.49
C SER A 118 0.49 -5.78 -20.89
N HIS A 119 0.13 -6.81 -20.12
CA HIS A 119 -1.08 -7.61 -20.32
C HIS A 119 -2.36 -6.82 -20.02
N ASP A 120 -2.34 -5.98 -18.99
CA ASP A 120 -3.46 -5.09 -18.67
C ASP A 120 -3.74 -4.15 -19.82
N ARG A 121 -2.69 -3.55 -20.39
CA ARG A 121 -2.79 -2.66 -21.53
C ARG A 121 -3.43 -3.34 -22.74
N GLU A 122 -3.08 -4.60 -23.01
CA GLU A 122 -3.71 -5.39 -24.08
C GLU A 122 -5.22 -5.53 -23.84
N LEU A 123 -5.63 -5.86 -22.62
CA LEU A 123 -7.03 -5.96 -22.23
C LEU A 123 -7.75 -4.60 -22.27
N VAL A 124 -7.12 -3.52 -21.80
CA VAL A 124 -7.64 -2.14 -21.84
C VAL A 124 -7.94 -1.72 -23.28
N ARG A 125 -7.01 -1.91 -24.20
CA ARG A 125 -7.24 -1.62 -25.63
C ARG A 125 -8.40 -2.40 -26.19
N ARG A 126 -8.51 -3.68 -25.81
CA ARG A 126 -9.63 -4.53 -26.25
C ARG A 126 -10.96 -4.02 -25.71
N LEU A 127 -11.05 -3.68 -24.43
CA LEU A 127 -12.27 -3.15 -23.80
C LEU A 127 -12.66 -1.80 -24.42
N MET A 128 -11.70 -0.91 -24.63
CA MET A 128 -11.93 0.39 -25.29
C MET A 128 -12.48 0.22 -26.72
N ALA A 129 -11.99 -0.74 -27.49
CA ALA A 129 -12.53 -1.05 -28.81
C ALA A 129 -13.97 -1.58 -28.74
N LEU A 130 -14.27 -2.46 -27.78
CA LEU A 130 -15.61 -3.03 -27.58
C LEU A 130 -16.63 -1.97 -27.11
N LEU A 131 -16.22 -1.04 -26.25
CA LEU A 131 -17.06 0.07 -25.79
C LEU A 131 -17.47 0.98 -26.97
N LYS A 132 -16.58 1.18 -27.93
CA LYS A 132 -16.82 1.97 -29.16
C LYS A 132 -17.61 1.22 -30.23
N ASP A 133 -17.65 -0.12 -30.20
CA ASP A 133 -18.36 -0.92 -31.19
C ASP A 133 -19.89 -0.80 -30.99
N LYS A 134 -20.61 -0.44 -32.06
CA LYS A 134 -22.07 -0.29 -32.06
C LYS A 134 -22.80 -1.64 -32.04
N ARG A 135 -22.11 -2.73 -32.36
CA ARG A 135 -22.66 -4.09 -32.41
C ARG A 135 -22.67 -4.77 -31.04
N VAL A 136 -21.98 -4.20 -30.04
CA VAL A 136 -21.98 -4.69 -28.66
C VAL A 136 -23.28 -4.28 -27.97
N SER A 137 -23.93 -5.23 -27.31
CA SER A 137 -25.20 -5.02 -26.59
C SER A 137 -25.10 -3.92 -25.55
N SER A 138 -26.16 -3.11 -25.42
CA SER A 138 -26.30 -2.08 -24.39
C SER A 138 -26.24 -2.64 -22.96
N GLU A 139 -26.57 -3.92 -22.77
CA GLU A 139 -26.48 -4.60 -21.47
C GLU A 139 -25.02 -5.00 -21.13
N THR A 140 -24.19 -5.23 -22.14
CA THR A 140 -22.80 -5.68 -21.96
C THR A 140 -21.83 -4.52 -21.75
N LYS A 141 -22.08 -3.36 -22.39
CA LYS A 141 -21.17 -2.20 -22.30
C LYS A 141 -20.90 -1.72 -20.87
N PRO A 142 -21.88 -1.63 -19.96
CA PRO A 142 -21.62 -1.26 -18.57
C PRO A 142 -20.67 -2.23 -17.85
N ILE A 143 -20.76 -3.53 -18.16
CA ILE A 143 -19.89 -4.58 -17.58
C ILE A 143 -18.45 -4.40 -18.08
N TYR A 144 -18.28 -4.14 -19.38
CA TYR A 144 -16.96 -3.82 -19.95
C TYR A 144 -16.37 -2.54 -19.36
N LEU A 145 -17.19 -1.49 -19.20
CA LEU A 145 -16.74 -0.24 -18.58
C LEU A 145 -16.31 -0.48 -17.14
N GLN A 146 -17.12 -1.17 -16.33
CA GLN A 146 -16.77 -1.44 -14.94
C GLN A 146 -15.48 -2.25 -14.80
N GLY A 147 -15.29 -3.29 -15.62
CA GLY A 147 -14.05 -4.06 -15.64
C GLY A 147 -12.84 -3.22 -16.07
N LEU A 148 -13.01 -2.34 -17.06
CA LEU A 148 -11.98 -1.39 -17.49
C LEU A 148 -11.57 -0.44 -16.34
N LEU A 149 -12.55 0.14 -15.64
CA LEU A 149 -12.29 1.10 -14.56
C LEU A 149 -11.52 0.45 -13.40
N HIS A 150 -11.92 -0.77 -12.98
CA HIS A 150 -11.19 -1.51 -11.96
C HIS A 150 -9.74 -1.78 -12.36
N LEU A 151 -9.51 -2.18 -13.61
CA LEU A 151 -8.18 -2.51 -14.10
C LEU A 151 -7.27 -1.27 -14.18
N VAL A 152 -7.76 -0.19 -14.79
CA VAL A 152 -6.98 1.06 -14.92
C VAL A 152 -6.70 1.68 -13.54
N LEU A 153 -7.62 1.58 -12.59
CA LEU A 153 -7.39 2.04 -11.22
C LEU A 153 -6.34 1.18 -10.49
N ALA A 154 -6.31 -0.13 -10.75
CA ALA A 154 -5.27 -1.00 -10.23
C ALA A 154 -3.89 -0.60 -10.79
N ASP A 155 -3.80 -0.35 -12.10
CA ASP A 155 -2.55 0.02 -12.78
C ASP A 155 -2.02 1.37 -12.27
N ARG A 156 -2.91 2.34 -12.07
CA ARG A 156 -2.58 3.61 -11.41
C ARG A 156 -2.00 3.36 -10.03
N HIS A 157 -2.66 2.55 -9.21
CA HIS A 157 -2.23 2.29 -7.84
C HIS A 157 -0.90 1.54 -7.78
N MET A 158 -0.66 0.55 -8.65
CA MET A 158 0.65 -0.13 -8.75
C MET A 158 1.78 0.84 -9.13
N ALA A 159 1.51 1.76 -10.05
CA ALA A 159 2.49 2.78 -10.46
C ALA A 159 2.76 3.80 -9.34
N GLU A 160 1.74 4.24 -8.61
CA GLU A 160 1.89 5.15 -7.47
C GLU A 160 2.73 4.51 -6.35
N LEU A 161 2.45 3.25 -5.99
CA LEU A 161 3.24 2.51 -4.99
C LEU A 161 4.69 2.34 -5.43
N ALA A 162 4.94 1.97 -6.68
CA ALA A 162 6.32 1.80 -7.18
C ALA A 162 7.11 3.12 -7.16
N VAL A 163 6.48 4.24 -7.54
CA VAL A 163 7.11 5.57 -7.45
C VAL A 163 7.36 5.97 -6.00
N GLN A 164 6.46 5.64 -5.09
CA GLN A 164 6.64 5.86 -3.65
C GLN A 164 7.83 5.06 -3.10
N ASP A 165 7.94 3.77 -3.42
CA ASP A 165 9.08 2.93 -3.04
C ASP A 165 10.40 3.55 -3.54
N ALA A 166 10.45 3.94 -4.82
CA ALA A 166 11.64 4.57 -5.40
C ALA A 166 12.02 5.88 -4.69
N ARG A 167 11.03 6.67 -4.27
CA ARG A 167 11.25 7.91 -3.51
C ARG A 167 11.89 7.62 -2.15
N ILE A 168 11.39 6.62 -1.42
CA ILE A 168 11.90 6.22 -0.10
C ILE A 168 13.34 5.73 -0.22
N ILE A 169 13.61 4.85 -1.18
CA ILE A 169 14.96 4.34 -1.47
C ILE A 169 15.93 5.50 -1.72
N ILE A 170 15.56 6.49 -2.54
CA ILE A 170 16.44 7.62 -2.85
C ILE A 170 16.64 8.53 -1.64
N ALA A 171 15.60 8.76 -0.83
CA ALA A 171 15.71 9.55 0.38
C ALA A 171 16.73 8.92 1.36
N GLY A 172 16.57 7.62 1.64
CA GLY A 172 17.50 6.85 2.47
C GLY A 172 18.92 6.80 1.90
N ALA A 173 19.06 6.55 0.59
CA ALA A 173 20.35 6.49 -0.08
C ALA A 173 21.15 7.80 0.02
N ARG A 174 20.46 8.96 0.04
CA ARG A 174 21.10 10.28 0.24
C ARG A 174 21.63 10.45 1.66
N GLN A 175 20.93 9.90 2.66
CA GLN A 175 21.30 10.01 4.07
C GLN A 175 22.42 9.03 4.46
N ALA A 176 22.43 7.83 3.87
CA ALA A 176 23.37 6.76 4.23
C ALA A 176 24.86 7.14 4.12
N GLY A 177 25.22 8.13 3.28
CA GLY A 177 26.56 8.74 3.15
C GLY A 177 27.69 7.82 2.64
N SER A 178 27.57 6.50 2.85
CA SER A 178 28.51 5.45 2.51
C SER A 178 28.33 4.90 1.09
N LEU A 179 27.19 5.21 0.45
CA LEU A 179 26.86 4.76 -0.90
C LEU A 179 27.63 5.54 -1.97
N ASN A 180 27.86 4.86 -3.10
CA ASN A 180 28.48 5.46 -4.27
C ASN A 180 27.61 6.57 -4.85
N GLN A 181 28.14 7.80 -4.90
CA GLN A 181 27.43 8.99 -5.37
C GLN A 181 27.00 8.91 -6.84
N SER A 182 27.76 8.19 -7.68
CA SER A 182 27.33 7.96 -9.07
C SER A 182 26.05 7.13 -9.13
N ASP A 183 25.91 6.14 -8.25
CA ASP A 183 24.75 5.24 -8.21
C ASP A 183 23.52 5.99 -7.69
N VAL A 184 23.69 6.84 -6.66
CA VAL A 184 22.66 7.75 -6.16
C VAL A 184 22.16 8.68 -7.28
N TYR A 185 23.07 9.29 -8.05
CA TYR A 185 22.70 10.15 -9.18
C TYR A 185 21.92 9.40 -10.28
N GLN A 186 22.32 8.16 -10.61
CA GLN A 186 21.57 7.34 -11.58
C GLN A 186 20.18 6.97 -11.06
N ALA A 187 20.06 6.63 -9.78
CA ALA A 187 18.78 6.34 -9.12
C ALA A 187 17.84 7.54 -9.19
N GLU A 188 18.34 8.73 -8.86
CA GLU A 188 17.59 9.99 -8.98
C GLU A 188 17.09 10.23 -10.40
N ALA A 189 17.92 9.99 -11.42
CA ALA A 189 17.51 10.13 -12.82
C ALA A 189 16.37 9.16 -13.19
N HIS A 190 16.42 7.92 -12.70
CA HIS A 190 15.35 6.94 -12.88
C HIS A 190 14.06 7.36 -12.17
N TRP A 191 14.11 7.75 -10.91
CA TRP A 191 12.94 8.22 -10.17
C TRP A 191 12.31 9.48 -10.77
N ASN A 192 13.12 10.47 -11.15
CA ASN A 192 12.62 11.67 -11.84
C ASN A 192 11.86 11.31 -13.13
N THR A 193 12.32 10.28 -13.85
CA THR A 193 11.62 9.77 -15.03
C THR A 193 10.33 9.04 -14.64
N ALA A 194 10.36 8.25 -13.56
CA ALA A 194 9.18 7.54 -13.05
C ALA A 194 8.06 8.51 -12.65
N GLU A 195 8.38 9.57 -11.88
CA GLU A 195 7.44 10.62 -11.50
C GLU A 195 6.85 11.35 -12.70
N LEU A 196 7.68 11.68 -13.70
CA LEU A 196 7.21 12.28 -14.94
C LEU A 196 6.23 11.34 -15.67
N ARG A 197 6.51 10.04 -15.71
CA ARG A 197 5.62 9.06 -16.34
C ARG A 197 4.31 8.93 -15.58
N LEU A 198 4.34 8.86 -14.25
CA LEU A 198 3.14 8.84 -13.42
C LEU A 198 2.26 10.07 -13.68
N ARG A 199 2.84 11.28 -13.64
CA ARG A 199 2.11 12.52 -13.95
C ARG A 199 1.48 12.52 -15.34
N ASN A 200 2.21 12.06 -16.35
CA ASN A 200 1.68 11.94 -17.72
C ASN A 200 0.55 10.91 -17.82
N GLY A 201 0.60 9.83 -17.04
CA GLY A 201 -0.47 8.84 -16.95
C GLY A 201 -1.75 9.41 -16.34
N LEU A 202 -1.62 10.15 -15.24
CA LEU A 202 -2.73 10.89 -14.63
C LEU A 202 -3.33 11.92 -15.61
N GLU A 203 -2.48 12.60 -16.39
CA GLU A 203 -2.95 13.56 -17.40
C GLU A 203 -3.61 12.88 -18.61
N ALA A 204 -3.20 11.66 -18.96
CA ALA A 204 -3.92 10.86 -19.95
C ALA A 204 -5.31 10.47 -19.44
N LEU A 205 -5.45 10.10 -18.16
CA LEU A 205 -6.76 9.86 -17.54
C LEU A 205 -7.65 11.11 -17.60
N ARG A 206 -7.13 12.30 -17.25
CA ARG A 206 -7.89 13.57 -17.35
C ARG A 206 -8.36 13.90 -18.78
N ARG A 207 -7.73 13.32 -19.79
CA ARG A 207 -8.14 13.42 -21.20
C ARG A 207 -9.10 12.31 -21.65
N GLY A 208 -9.42 11.34 -20.79
CA GLY A 208 -10.24 10.17 -21.11
C GLY A 208 -9.47 9.06 -21.84
N ASP A 209 -8.14 9.11 -21.86
CA ASP A 209 -7.30 8.18 -22.63
C ASP A 209 -6.69 7.10 -21.72
N ALA A 210 -7.43 6.01 -21.54
CA ALA A 210 -7.02 4.86 -20.72
C ALA A 210 -5.80 4.10 -21.29
N ASP A 211 -5.65 3.97 -22.62
CA ASP A 211 -4.50 3.23 -23.20
C ASP A 211 -3.19 4.00 -22.97
N SER A 212 -3.19 5.30 -23.23
CA SER A 212 -2.03 6.14 -22.93
C SER A 212 -1.74 6.19 -21.43
N ALA A 213 -2.78 6.22 -20.58
CA ALA A 213 -2.59 6.19 -19.13
C ALA A 213 -1.85 4.93 -18.67
N VAL A 214 -2.33 3.74 -19.07
CA VAL A 214 -1.69 2.47 -18.69
C VAL A 214 -0.29 2.35 -19.28
N GLN A 215 -0.04 2.84 -20.50
CA GLN A 215 1.33 2.92 -21.04
C GLN A 215 2.26 3.74 -20.14
N HIS A 216 1.76 4.85 -19.61
CA HIS A 216 2.53 5.71 -18.73
C HIS A 216 2.73 5.08 -17.35
N PHE A 217 1.73 4.38 -16.81
CA PHE A 217 1.86 3.61 -15.56
C PHE A 217 2.86 2.45 -15.68
N GLU A 218 2.84 1.71 -16.80
CA GLU A 218 3.84 0.71 -17.15
C GLU A 218 5.27 1.30 -17.11
N LYS A 219 5.47 2.47 -17.72
CA LYS A 219 6.78 3.14 -17.69
C LYS A 219 7.14 3.71 -16.31
N ALA A 220 6.18 4.23 -15.56
CA ALA A 220 6.43 4.69 -14.20
C ALA A 220 6.94 3.53 -13.32
N TRP A 221 6.30 2.37 -13.42
CA TRP A 221 6.72 1.16 -12.73
C TRP A 221 8.12 0.71 -13.19
N GLU A 222 8.37 0.61 -14.51
CA GLU A 222 9.68 0.18 -15.03
C GLU A 222 10.85 1.03 -14.52
N PHE A 223 10.68 2.36 -14.51
CA PHE A 223 11.73 3.25 -14.04
C PHE A 223 11.91 3.18 -12.51
N SER A 224 10.82 2.95 -11.77
CA SER A 224 10.90 2.73 -10.32
C SER A 224 11.63 1.42 -9.99
N ALA A 225 11.35 0.34 -10.72
CA ALA A 225 12.06 -0.93 -10.55
C ALA A 225 13.57 -0.83 -10.83
N ARG A 226 13.98 0.08 -11.74
CA ARG A 226 15.42 0.35 -11.98
C ARG A 226 16.10 1.01 -10.79
N VAL A 227 15.38 1.75 -9.95
CA VAL A 227 15.94 2.33 -8.71
C VAL A 227 16.32 1.21 -7.75
N GLN A 228 15.42 0.23 -7.52
CA GLN A 228 15.71 -0.96 -6.70
C GLN A 228 16.90 -1.76 -7.27
N ALA A 229 16.96 -1.91 -8.59
CA ALA A 229 17.99 -2.69 -9.27
C ALA A 229 19.42 -2.13 -9.11
N ILE A 230 19.59 -0.82 -8.84
CA ILE A 230 20.93 -0.22 -8.64
C ILE A 230 21.65 -0.84 -7.45
N TRP A 231 20.93 -1.06 -6.35
CA TRP A 231 21.47 -1.64 -5.12
C TRP A 231 21.09 -3.11 -4.92
N SER A 232 20.44 -3.73 -5.92
CA SER A 232 19.92 -5.10 -5.80
C SER A 232 18.97 -5.29 -4.61
N LEU A 233 18.18 -4.25 -4.29
CA LEU A 233 17.12 -4.32 -3.29
C LEU A 233 16.04 -5.31 -3.75
N THR A 234 15.51 -6.07 -2.80
CA THR A 234 14.45 -7.05 -3.04
C THR A 234 13.38 -6.88 -1.97
N TYR A 235 12.11 -7.04 -2.31
CA TYR A 235 11.04 -6.82 -1.34
C TYR A 235 11.10 -7.75 -0.10
N ASP A 236 11.69 -8.94 -0.21
CA ASP A 236 11.96 -9.87 0.89
C ASP A 236 13.39 -9.77 1.45
N GLY A 237 14.14 -8.75 1.03
CA GLY A 237 15.46 -8.43 1.55
C GLY A 237 15.41 -7.78 2.93
N ASP A 238 16.59 -7.57 3.48
CA ASP A 238 16.89 -6.83 4.71
C ASP A 238 18.30 -6.25 4.47
N PHE A 239 18.33 -5.12 3.75
CA PHE A 239 19.55 -4.65 3.10
C PHE A 239 20.58 -4.11 4.11
N ASP A 240 20.12 -3.42 5.15
CA ASP A 240 20.96 -2.88 6.21
C ASP A 240 21.14 -3.84 7.41
N ARG A 241 20.35 -4.93 7.46
CA ARG A 241 20.48 -6.05 8.41
C ARG A 241 20.09 -5.68 9.83
N ASP A 242 19.10 -4.82 9.98
CA ASP A 242 18.55 -4.45 11.27
C ASP A 242 17.44 -5.42 11.76
N GLY A 243 16.97 -6.30 10.86
CA GLY A 243 15.92 -7.28 11.13
C GLY A 243 14.53 -6.88 10.65
N VAL A 244 14.38 -5.72 10.01
CA VAL A 244 13.19 -5.31 9.25
C VAL A 244 13.41 -5.66 7.79
N VAL A 245 12.36 -6.18 7.13
CA VAL A 245 12.47 -6.48 5.70
C VAL A 245 12.23 -5.23 4.85
N ASP A 246 12.97 -5.07 3.76
CA ASP A 246 12.98 -3.89 2.87
C ASP A 246 11.57 -3.38 2.51
N VAL A 247 10.62 -4.29 2.24
CA VAL A 247 9.24 -3.92 1.90
C VAL A 247 8.44 -3.34 3.07
N VAL A 248 8.75 -3.74 4.31
CA VAL A 248 8.10 -3.20 5.50
C VAL A 248 8.59 -1.77 5.72
N GLU A 249 9.88 -1.54 5.60
CA GLU A 249 10.47 -0.20 5.66
C GLU A 249 9.85 0.72 4.60
N MET A 250 9.82 0.29 3.33
CA MET A 250 9.19 1.06 2.24
C MET A 250 7.69 1.32 2.46
N ARG A 251 6.97 0.46 3.19
CA ARG A 251 5.54 0.70 3.50
C ARG A 251 5.36 1.73 4.60
N LEU A 252 6.25 1.74 5.57
CA LEU A 252 6.19 2.63 6.73
C LEU A 252 6.93 3.94 6.46
N GLY A 253 7.69 4.00 5.38
CA GLY A 253 8.43 5.16 4.94
C GLY A 253 9.80 5.27 5.61
N SER A 254 10.28 4.18 6.22
CA SER A 254 11.64 4.07 6.73
C SER A 254 12.59 3.57 5.63
N SER A 255 13.90 3.61 5.89
CA SER A 255 14.94 3.53 4.86
C SER A 255 15.68 2.19 4.90
N PRO A 256 15.69 1.41 3.80
CA PRO A 256 16.42 0.12 3.71
C PRO A 256 17.95 0.26 3.72
N PHE A 257 18.47 1.42 4.05
CA PHE A 257 19.91 1.70 4.15
C PHE A 257 20.33 2.12 5.56
N ALA A 258 19.41 2.15 6.52
CA ALA A 258 19.64 2.74 7.83
C ALA A 258 18.79 2.06 8.91
N ALA A 259 19.48 1.37 9.83
CA ALA A 259 18.85 0.66 10.95
C ALA A 259 18.12 1.58 11.95
N ASP A 260 18.36 2.88 11.85
CA ASP A 260 17.70 3.98 12.55
C ASP A 260 17.56 5.09 11.49
N THR A 261 16.36 5.17 10.89
CA THR A 261 16.13 5.98 9.70
C THR A 261 16.12 7.47 9.99
N ASP A 262 15.52 7.90 11.09
CA ASP A 262 15.36 9.31 11.44
C ASP A 262 16.41 9.83 12.43
N ASN A 263 17.26 8.95 12.94
CA ASN A 263 18.41 9.22 13.79
C ASN A 263 18.05 9.81 15.16
N ASP A 264 16.96 9.34 15.76
CA ASP A 264 16.59 9.66 17.13
C ASP A 264 17.21 8.72 18.19
N GLY A 265 17.87 7.65 17.75
CA GLY A 265 18.54 6.66 18.59
C GLY A 265 17.77 5.34 18.75
N LEU A 266 16.50 5.28 18.35
CA LEU A 266 15.72 4.06 18.27
C LEU A 266 15.97 3.38 16.92
N SER A 267 16.10 2.06 16.95
CA SER A 267 16.17 1.31 15.69
C SER A 267 14.77 1.14 15.11
N ASP A 268 14.67 1.16 13.77
CA ASP A 268 13.40 0.91 13.06
C ASP A 268 12.77 -0.40 13.56
N ALA A 269 13.58 -1.46 13.71
CA ALA A 269 13.15 -2.74 14.26
C ALA A 269 12.55 -2.63 15.67
N TYR A 270 13.11 -1.79 16.55
CA TYR A 270 12.63 -1.63 17.92
C TYR A 270 11.29 -0.91 17.95
N GLU A 271 11.19 0.21 17.24
CA GLU A 271 9.96 1.00 17.19
C GLU A 271 8.79 0.17 16.65
N LEU A 272 9.03 -0.59 15.58
CA LEU A 272 8.02 -1.45 14.97
C LEU A 272 7.54 -2.59 15.86
N ASN A 273 8.42 -3.12 16.71
CA ASN A 273 8.11 -4.27 17.54
C ASN A 273 7.52 -3.91 18.90
N PHE A 274 7.93 -2.77 19.47
CA PHE A 274 7.62 -2.43 20.87
C PHE A 274 6.84 -1.14 21.04
N LEU A 275 6.98 -0.18 20.11
CA LEU A 275 6.45 1.17 20.32
C LEU A 275 5.27 1.53 19.42
N VAL A 276 4.99 0.82 18.33
CA VAL A 276 3.80 1.10 17.52
C VAL A 276 2.50 1.01 18.36
N PRO A 277 1.61 2.05 18.33
CA PRO A 277 1.60 3.20 17.43
C PRO A 277 2.09 4.53 18.04
N HIS A 278 2.90 4.48 19.10
CA HIS A 278 3.42 5.64 19.83
C HIS A 278 4.52 6.37 19.06
N THR A 279 5.50 5.64 18.52
CA THR A 279 6.58 6.20 17.69
C THR A 279 6.46 5.72 16.24
N LEU A 280 7.22 6.34 15.34
CA LEU A 280 7.28 6.00 13.92
C LEU A 280 8.73 6.05 13.42
N PRO A 281 9.21 5.02 12.70
CA PRO A 281 10.61 4.88 12.28
C PRO A 281 11.04 5.82 11.15
N ASN A 282 10.38 6.95 10.99
CA ASN A 282 10.77 7.96 10.01
C ASN A 282 10.46 9.37 10.50
N THR A 283 10.18 9.51 11.79
CA THR A 283 9.84 10.74 12.48
C THR A 283 10.51 10.75 13.85
N ALA A 284 11.64 11.45 13.96
CA ALA A 284 12.43 11.53 15.19
C ALA A 284 11.72 12.14 16.43
N ASP A 285 10.54 12.71 16.24
CA ASP A 285 9.66 13.32 17.27
C ASP A 285 8.21 13.15 16.75
N THR A 286 7.63 11.99 17.03
CA THR A 286 6.37 11.53 16.43
C THR A 286 5.18 12.38 16.88
N ASP A 287 5.17 12.81 18.14
CA ASP A 287 4.05 13.58 18.71
C ASP A 287 4.24 15.11 18.62
N ASN A 288 5.44 15.55 18.21
CA ASN A 288 5.85 16.93 18.00
C ASN A 288 5.82 17.77 19.29
N ASP A 289 6.13 17.17 20.45
CA ASP A 289 6.24 17.88 21.73
C ASP A 289 7.61 18.55 21.95
N GLY A 290 8.59 18.24 21.10
CA GLY A 290 9.94 18.79 21.09
C GLY A 290 10.98 17.92 21.80
N LEU A 291 10.60 16.75 22.32
CA LEU A 291 11.49 15.67 22.74
C LEU A 291 11.64 14.66 21.60
N LEU A 292 12.82 14.05 21.47
CA LEU A 292 12.98 12.98 20.48
C LEU A 292 12.37 11.68 21.02
N ASP A 293 11.82 10.83 20.16
CA ASP A 293 11.14 9.59 20.60
C ASP A 293 12.09 8.69 21.41
N GLY A 294 13.39 8.66 21.08
CA GLY A 294 14.41 7.96 21.88
C GLY A 294 14.65 8.50 23.28
N ASP A 295 14.38 9.80 23.50
CA ASP A 295 14.54 10.49 24.78
C ASP A 295 13.23 10.51 25.60
N GLU A 296 12.11 10.07 25.04
CA GLU A 296 10.83 9.93 25.75
C GLU A 296 10.88 8.81 26.80
N ASP A 297 10.03 8.94 27.82
CA ASP A 297 9.77 7.96 28.88
C ASP A 297 8.24 7.74 28.90
N LEU A 298 7.78 6.75 28.12
CA LEU A 298 6.36 6.56 27.83
C LEU A 298 5.57 5.99 29.00
N ASP A 299 6.23 5.28 29.92
CA ASP A 299 5.61 4.63 31.07
C ASP A 299 5.91 5.29 32.42
N GLU A 300 6.69 6.38 32.40
CA GLU A 300 7.07 7.23 33.53
C GLU A 300 7.87 6.50 34.62
N ASP A 301 8.68 5.51 34.26
CA ASP A 301 9.52 4.74 35.18
C ASP A 301 10.95 5.28 35.36
N GLY A 302 11.27 6.36 34.64
CA GLY A 302 12.55 7.05 34.71
C GLY A 302 13.64 6.48 33.80
N LEU A 303 13.32 5.49 32.95
CA LEU A 303 14.13 5.08 31.81
C LEU A 303 13.58 5.67 30.52
N THR A 304 14.46 6.13 29.63
CA THR A 304 14.03 6.56 28.29
C THR A 304 13.86 5.36 27.37
N ASN A 305 13.04 5.48 26.33
CA ASN A 305 12.85 4.47 25.29
C ASN A 305 14.19 3.93 24.75
N LEU A 306 15.19 4.80 24.56
CA LEU A 306 16.54 4.42 24.16
C LEU A 306 17.26 3.56 25.22
N SER A 307 17.14 3.94 26.50
CA SER A 307 17.73 3.18 27.61
C SER A 307 17.10 1.80 27.71
N GLU A 308 15.79 1.72 27.48
CA GLU A 308 15.04 0.46 27.50
C GLU A 308 15.37 -0.43 26.31
N GLN A 309 15.54 0.13 25.11
CA GLN A 309 16.07 -0.58 23.95
C GLN A 309 17.43 -1.23 24.26
N GLN A 310 18.31 -0.52 24.96
CA GLN A 310 19.64 -1.02 25.31
C GLN A 310 19.61 -2.09 26.42
N ASN A 311 18.65 -1.98 27.34
CA ASN A 311 18.50 -2.89 28.47
C ASN A 311 17.61 -4.11 28.15
N GLY A 312 16.79 -4.03 27.10
CA GLY A 312 15.80 -5.04 26.74
C GLY A 312 14.62 -5.09 27.70
N THR A 313 14.21 -3.95 28.26
CA THR A 313 12.98 -3.80 29.07
C THR A 313 11.78 -3.47 28.19
N ASP A 314 10.57 -3.44 28.77
CA ASP A 314 9.33 -3.17 28.03
C ASP A 314 8.96 -1.68 28.16
N PRO A 315 9.05 -0.87 27.08
CA PRO A 315 8.90 0.58 27.14
C PRO A 315 7.48 1.09 27.40
N LEU A 316 6.54 0.17 27.60
CA LEU A 316 5.14 0.49 27.88
C LEU A 316 4.72 -0.05 29.26
N VAL A 317 5.66 -0.57 30.07
CA VAL A 317 5.38 -1.23 31.34
C VAL A 317 6.40 -0.82 32.41
N SER A 318 5.96 0.09 33.28
CA SER A 318 6.78 0.58 34.38
C SER A 318 7.34 -0.54 35.27
N GLU A 319 8.67 -0.58 35.41
CA GLU A 319 9.38 -1.54 36.26
C GLU A 319 9.36 -1.13 37.76
N MET A 320 8.89 0.08 38.06
CA MET A 320 8.64 0.56 39.42
C MET A 320 7.41 -0.12 40.03
N THR A 321 7.54 -1.41 40.34
CA THR A 321 6.63 -2.04 41.30
C THR A 321 6.80 -1.35 42.66
N ASP A 322 5.70 -0.79 43.17
CA ASP A 322 5.65 -0.34 44.55
C ASP A 322 6.12 -1.48 45.48
N GLY A 323 6.75 -1.12 46.61
CA GLY A 323 7.52 -2.06 47.43
C GLY A 323 6.72 -3.26 47.98
N GLY A 324 6.56 -4.32 47.18
CA GLY A 324 5.88 -5.54 47.54
C GLY A 324 6.05 -6.63 46.48
N GLU A 325 7.08 -7.45 46.66
CA GLU A 325 7.41 -8.68 45.91
C GLU A 325 7.98 -8.48 44.49
N ILE A 326 9.30 -8.64 44.41
CA ILE A 326 10.02 -9.13 43.24
C ILE A 326 9.37 -10.41 42.70
N SER A 327 8.37 -10.29 41.83
CA SER A 327 7.98 -11.38 40.94
C SER A 327 8.96 -11.39 39.77
N SER A 328 10.14 -11.96 40.01
CA SER A 328 11.00 -12.43 38.93
C SER A 328 10.22 -13.43 38.08
N GLY A 329 9.72 -12.97 36.94
CA GLY A 329 9.10 -13.79 35.91
C GLY A 329 8.91 -12.93 34.67
N SER A 330 9.85 -12.87 33.74
CA SER A 330 10.25 -14.03 32.92
C SER A 330 11.61 -13.77 32.26
N ALA A 331 12.63 -14.53 32.63
CA ALA A 331 13.17 -15.59 31.78
C ALA A 331 14.23 -15.13 30.76
N SER A 332 15.42 -14.81 31.28
CA SER A 332 16.65 -15.21 30.58
C SER A 332 16.60 -16.72 30.32
N PRO A 333 16.87 -17.22 29.10
CA PRO A 333 17.07 -18.64 28.91
C PRO A 333 18.37 -19.01 29.61
N SER A 334 18.22 -19.61 30.78
CA SER A 334 19.18 -20.45 31.50
C SER A 334 20.47 -20.74 30.74
N VAL A 335 21.49 -19.91 30.93
CA VAL A 335 22.87 -20.39 30.88
C VAL A 335 23.16 -21.02 32.23
N ASN A 336 23.35 -22.34 32.20
CA ASN A 336 23.72 -23.17 33.34
C ASN A 336 24.90 -22.56 34.10
N ASP A 337 24.64 -22.06 35.30
CA ASP A 337 25.63 -21.96 36.36
C ASP A 337 25.91 -23.39 36.89
N MET A 338 26.80 -24.10 36.22
CA MET A 338 27.54 -25.20 36.84
C MET A 338 28.83 -24.64 37.41
N GLY A 339 28.77 -24.22 38.66
CA GLY A 339 29.95 -23.94 39.44
C GLY A 339 30.89 -25.15 39.54
N LYS A 340 32.19 -24.83 39.55
CA LYS A 340 33.35 -25.59 40.04
C LYS A 340 34.09 -26.50 39.04
N GLY A 341 35.18 -25.94 38.51
CA GLY A 341 36.33 -26.68 37.96
C GLY A 341 37.27 -25.72 37.23
N GLY A 342 38.48 -25.52 37.72
CA GLY A 342 39.38 -24.44 37.30
C GLY A 342 40.02 -24.59 35.92
N LEU A 343 40.51 -23.46 35.38
CA LEU A 343 41.91 -23.14 35.09
C LEU A 343 41.95 -21.75 34.43
N ALA A 344 43.08 -21.07 34.57
CA ALA A 344 43.32 -19.68 34.19
C ALA A 344 43.87 -19.52 32.76
N ASP A 345 43.90 -18.25 32.33
CA ASP A 345 44.55 -17.62 31.15
C ASP A 345 43.84 -17.81 29.79
N GLY A 346 43.78 -16.82 28.88
CA GLY A 346 44.28 -15.46 28.86
C GLY A 346 43.76 -14.67 27.64
N SER A 347 44.09 -13.38 27.59
CA SER A 347 43.98 -12.42 26.48
C SER A 347 42.60 -11.91 26.04
N GLU A 348 42.37 -10.63 26.34
CA GLU A 348 41.44 -9.74 25.65
C GLU A 348 41.80 -9.61 24.17
N GLY A 349 40.79 -9.81 23.31
CA GLY A 349 40.88 -9.65 21.86
C GLY A 349 39.58 -9.05 21.33
N ARG A 350 39.50 -7.73 21.42
CA ARG A 350 38.51 -6.79 20.84
C ARG A 350 37.96 -7.23 19.46
N LEU A 351 36.69 -7.61 19.43
CA LEU A 351 35.81 -7.60 18.25
C LEU A 351 34.40 -7.22 18.71
N GLY A 352 33.83 -6.18 18.08
CA GLY A 352 32.47 -5.73 18.36
C GLY A 352 31.47 -6.81 17.93
N ASN A 353 30.71 -7.33 18.88
CA ASN A 353 29.62 -8.26 18.63
C ASN A 353 28.33 -7.47 18.50
N ALA A 354 27.72 -7.51 17.32
CA ALA A 354 26.29 -7.28 17.16
C ALA A 354 25.51 -8.31 18.01
N PRO A 355 24.42 -7.93 18.70
CA PRO A 355 23.61 -8.89 19.44
C PRO A 355 22.96 -9.85 18.44
N SER A 356 23.21 -11.13 18.61
CA SER A 356 22.58 -12.20 17.84
C SER A 356 21.15 -12.35 18.32
N VAL A 357 20.20 -11.62 17.74
CA VAL A 357 18.78 -11.86 18.02
C VAL A 357 18.41 -13.18 17.34
N GLY A 358 18.27 -14.21 18.17
CA GLY A 358 17.84 -15.54 17.74
C GLY A 358 16.49 -15.47 17.04
N LYS A 359 16.30 -16.34 16.05
CA LYS A 359 15.06 -16.56 15.29
C LYS A 359 13.81 -16.44 16.16
N ILE A 360 13.19 -15.25 16.18
CA ILE A 360 11.85 -15.04 16.69
C ILE A 360 10.93 -15.05 15.48
N ALA A 361 9.94 -15.93 15.53
CA ALA A 361 9.00 -16.13 14.45
C ALA A 361 8.29 -14.81 14.13
N VAL A 362 8.50 -14.31 12.91
CA VAL A 362 7.65 -13.30 12.27
C VAL A 362 6.21 -13.77 12.45
N ARG A 363 5.49 -13.18 13.41
CA ARG A 363 4.05 -13.33 13.47
C ARG A 363 3.55 -12.67 12.20
N TYR A 364 3.17 -13.50 11.22
CA TYR A 364 2.36 -13.06 10.10
C TYR A 364 1.31 -12.08 10.62
N PHE A 365 1.42 -10.82 10.20
CA PHE A 365 0.39 -9.80 10.39
C PHE A 365 -0.92 -10.35 9.78
N ARG A 366 -1.71 -11.04 10.59
CA ARG A 366 -3.16 -11.03 10.44
C ARG A 366 -3.60 -9.68 10.96
N GLU A 367 -4.29 -8.94 10.10
CA GLU A 367 -4.84 -7.60 10.34
C GLU A 367 -5.06 -7.30 11.83
N PRO A 368 -4.44 -6.24 12.40
CA PRO A 368 -4.77 -5.85 13.76
C PRO A 368 -6.26 -5.50 13.82
N PRO A 369 -7.00 -5.96 14.84
CA PRO A 369 -8.40 -5.59 14.99
C PRO A 369 -8.47 -4.08 15.13
N LEU A 370 -9.29 -3.44 14.29
CA LEU A 370 -9.65 -2.03 14.34
C LEU A 370 -10.20 -1.68 15.73
N ARG A 371 -9.33 -1.34 16.69
CA ARG A 371 -9.72 -0.60 17.88
C ARG A 371 -9.77 0.88 17.49
N LEU A 372 -10.99 1.33 17.24
CA LEU A 372 -11.36 2.73 17.01
C LEU A 372 -10.81 3.61 18.13
N LEU A 373 -9.65 4.25 17.90
CA LEU A 373 -9.23 5.40 18.67
C LEU A 373 -10.12 6.59 18.29
N LYS A 374 -10.85 7.07 19.30
CA LYS A 374 -11.89 8.09 19.17
C LYS A 374 -11.21 9.46 19.16
N CYS A 375 -10.80 9.91 17.99
CA CYS A 375 -10.37 11.29 17.78
C CYS A 375 -11.57 12.23 18.06
N ARG A 376 -11.36 13.40 18.71
CA ARG A 376 -12.41 14.42 18.92
C ARG A 376 -12.77 15.12 17.60
N LYS A 377 -13.37 14.36 16.68
CA LYS A 377 -14.30 14.70 15.59
C LYS A 377 -14.32 13.47 14.66
N ASN A 378 -15.50 12.88 14.48
CA ASN A 378 -15.75 11.65 13.72
C ASN A 378 -15.15 11.64 12.30
N GLN A 379 -13.92 11.16 12.12
CA GLN A 379 -13.42 10.67 10.82
C GLN A 379 -12.50 9.46 11.01
N LEU A 380 -12.69 8.46 10.15
CA LEU A 380 -12.07 7.13 10.19
C LEU A 380 -10.61 7.19 9.72
N LEU A 381 -9.74 6.44 10.40
CA LEU A 381 -8.33 6.25 10.08
C LEU A 381 -8.19 5.63 8.67
N ASN A 382 -7.51 6.33 7.77
CA ASN A 382 -7.20 5.83 6.43
C ASN A 382 -5.70 5.55 6.38
N LEU A 383 -5.30 4.36 5.95
CA LEU A 383 -3.91 3.89 5.88
C LEU A 383 -3.17 4.51 4.67
N HIS A 384 -3.30 5.83 4.53
CA HIS A 384 -2.58 6.67 3.56
C HIS A 384 -1.97 7.81 4.36
N LEU A 385 -0.82 7.55 4.98
CA LEU A 385 0.01 8.63 5.47
C LEU A 385 0.51 9.44 4.27
N PHE A 386 0.49 10.76 4.44
CA PHE A 386 0.98 11.82 3.56
C PHE A 386 0.04 12.51 2.57
N GLN A 387 -1.26 12.60 2.85
CA GLN A 387 -2.04 13.82 2.57
C GLN A 387 -3.22 13.97 3.55
N HIS A 388 -2.95 14.32 4.81
CA HIS A 388 -4.00 14.74 5.74
C HIS A 388 -3.90 16.24 6.08
N PRO A 389 -4.98 17.03 5.90
CA PRO A 389 -5.00 18.46 6.25
C PRO A 389 -5.10 18.73 7.76
N CYS A 390 -4.75 17.75 8.60
CA CYS A 390 -4.62 17.94 10.06
C CYS A 390 -3.22 18.37 10.48
N LEU A 391 -2.25 18.45 9.56
CA LEU A 391 -0.92 19.00 9.77
C LEU A 391 -0.79 20.40 9.14
N ARG A 392 -1.58 21.36 9.63
CA ARG A 392 -1.41 22.79 9.34
C ARG A 392 -1.65 23.65 10.56
#